data_AF-A0A087U7C4-F1
#
_entry.id   AF-A0A087U7C4-F1
#
_cell.length_a   1.000
_cell.length_b   1.000
_cell.length_c   1.000
_cell.angle_alpha   90.00
_cell.angle_beta   90.00
_cell.angle_gamma   90.00
#
_symmetry.space_group_name_H-M   'P 1'
#
loop_
_entity.id
_entity.type
_entity.pdbx_description
1 polymer ?
#
loop_
_entity_poly.entity_id
_entity_poly.type
_entity_poly.pdbx_seq_one_letter_code
_entity_poly.pdbx_strand_id
1 'polypeptide(L)'
;MGNDAPLACLSHYQPLLYDYFKQLFAQVTNPPIDPFREDIVISLACPIGPSFNILEPSAMQCQRLWLDHPILTLSDMAAIKNANYKGWKTKVIDIVYPKENGSKGLVHAIDKICTEAVDAADNGYSLVILSDRNAGKKNVPISALLALGAVHHHLINERKRLKLGLIVETGEAREVHQMCVLLGYGADAICPYLAFEIALCLNKEGLLIPQINEEEIETNYIKAMATGISKVMTKMGISTLQSYKGAQIFEALGLANEVIEKCFKNTPSRIGGANFEVIALEALERHSIAFTDRNGDSHILRNPGFYHWRSGGEAHVNDPLSIANLQ
;
A
#
# COMPACT_ATOMS: atom_id res chain seq x y z
N MET A 1 -0.44 1.75 -26.52
CA MET A 1 0.48 0.60 -26.61
C MET A 1 0.29 -0.28 -25.39
N GLY A 2 0.70 -1.54 -25.44
CA GLY A 2 0.71 -2.42 -24.27
C GLY A 2 1.82 -2.04 -23.28
N ASN A 3 1.85 -2.70 -22.12
CA ASN A 3 3.02 -2.65 -21.24
C ASN A 3 4.10 -3.54 -21.85
N ASP A 4 5.20 -2.92 -22.28
CA ASP A 4 6.35 -3.56 -22.91
C ASP A 4 7.62 -3.51 -22.04
N ALA A 5 7.49 -3.08 -20.80
CA ALA A 5 8.53 -3.16 -19.77
C ALA A 5 8.66 -4.59 -19.20
N PRO A 6 9.81 -4.98 -18.64
CA PRO A 6 9.99 -6.28 -18.00
C PRO A 6 9.04 -6.47 -16.82
N LEU A 7 8.80 -7.74 -16.49
CA LEU A 7 8.15 -8.09 -15.22
C LEU A 7 9.02 -7.63 -14.04
N ALA A 8 8.40 -7.33 -12.90
CA ALA A 8 9.12 -6.85 -11.72
C ALA A 8 10.29 -7.76 -11.32
N CYS A 9 10.08 -9.07 -11.29
CA CYS A 9 11.14 -10.04 -10.99
C CYS A 9 12.30 -10.11 -12.00
N LEU A 10 12.17 -9.46 -13.16
CA LEU A 10 13.20 -9.35 -14.20
C LEU A 10 13.76 -7.93 -14.35
N SER A 11 13.20 -6.96 -13.62
CA SER A 11 13.64 -5.56 -13.66
C SER A 11 14.99 -5.40 -12.98
N HIS A 12 15.80 -4.48 -13.51
CA HIS A 12 17.07 -4.07 -12.89
C HIS A 12 16.96 -2.75 -12.11
N TYR A 13 15.75 -2.20 -11.95
CA TYR A 13 15.49 -0.86 -11.41
C TYR A 13 14.75 -0.88 -10.06
N GLN A 14 15.01 -1.90 -9.23
CA GLN A 14 14.51 -2.02 -7.86
C GLN A 14 12.98 -1.77 -7.76
N PRO A 15 12.14 -2.60 -8.41
CA PRO A 15 10.70 -2.42 -8.43
C PRO A 15 10.11 -2.38 -7.00
N LEU A 16 8.94 -1.75 -6.87
CA LEU A 16 8.24 -1.77 -5.59
C LEU A 16 7.50 -3.09 -5.44
N LEU A 17 7.23 -3.49 -4.19
CA LEU A 17 6.62 -4.79 -3.92
C LEU A 17 5.23 -4.92 -4.57
N TYR A 18 4.53 -3.81 -4.73
CA TYR A 18 3.23 -3.74 -5.43
C TYR A 18 3.30 -4.26 -6.86
N ASP A 19 4.42 -4.07 -7.58
CA ASP A 19 4.53 -4.40 -9.00
C ASP A 19 4.53 -5.92 -9.26
N TYR A 20 4.81 -6.71 -8.21
CA TYR A 20 4.72 -8.17 -8.22
C TYR A 20 3.27 -8.67 -8.19
N PHE A 21 2.29 -7.84 -7.80
CA PHE A 21 0.89 -8.23 -7.70
C PHE A 21 0.12 -7.83 -8.96
N LYS A 22 -0.60 -8.78 -9.55
CA LYS A 22 -1.48 -8.54 -10.70
C LYS A 22 -2.92 -8.65 -10.27
N GLN A 23 -3.73 -7.65 -10.62
CA GLN A 23 -5.16 -7.62 -10.31
C GLN A 23 -5.85 -8.78 -11.04
N LEU A 24 -6.59 -9.60 -10.29
CA LEU A 24 -7.51 -10.56 -10.88
C LEU A 24 -8.74 -9.81 -11.39
N PHE A 25 -9.36 -10.35 -12.43
CA PHE A 25 -10.60 -9.82 -12.99
C PHE A 25 -11.50 -10.99 -13.40
N ALA A 26 -12.82 -10.77 -13.32
CA ALA A 26 -13.78 -11.79 -13.65
C ALA A 26 -13.83 -12.01 -15.16
N GLN A 27 -13.86 -13.27 -15.57
CA GLN A 27 -14.10 -13.67 -16.96
C GLN A 27 -15.15 -14.78 -16.95
N VAL A 28 -16.27 -14.57 -17.65
CA VAL A 28 -17.37 -15.54 -17.85
C VAL A 28 -18.16 -15.89 -16.59
N THR A 29 -17.51 -16.26 -15.49
CA THR A 29 -18.14 -16.82 -14.27
C THR A 29 -19.06 -15.83 -13.55
N ASN A 30 -18.70 -14.56 -13.57
CA ASN A 30 -19.45 -13.47 -12.97
C ASN A 30 -19.21 -12.20 -13.81
N PRO A 31 -20.25 -11.38 -14.06
CA PRO A 31 -20.08 -10.15 -14.83
C PRO A 31 -19.39 -9.06 -13.99
N PRO A 32 -18.50 -8.24 -14.60
CA PRO A 32 -18.05 -7.01 -13.97
C PRO A 32 -19.20 -5.99 -13.89
N ILE A 33 -19.08 -5.03 -12.98
CA ILE A 33 -20.03 -3.93 -12.78
C ILE A 33 -19.52 -2.68 -13.51
N ASP A 34 -20.41 -1.84 -14.04
CA ASP A 34 -20.02 -0.54 -14.60
C ASP A 34 -19.84 0.49 -13.45
N PRO A 35 -18.61 0.94 -13.14
CA PRO A 35 -18.35 1.81 -12.00
C PRO A 35 -18.89 3.24 -12.17
N PHE A 36 -19.39 3.61 -13.36
CA PHE A 36 -19.92 4.95 -13.62
C PHE A 36 -21.44 4.94 -13.76
N ARG A 37 -21.98 3.94 -14.47
CA ARG A 37 -23.43 3.85 -14.71
C ARG A 37 -24.17 3.21 -13.54
N GLU A 38 -23.50 2.33 -12.79
CA GLU A 38 -24.06 1.59 -11.67
C GLU A 38 -23.44 2.01 -10.32
N ASP A 39 -22.98 3.26 -10.22
CA ASP A 39 -22.34 3.79 -9.01
C ASP A 39 -23.23 3.70 -7.76
N ILE A 40 -24.56 3.76 -7.94
CA ILE A 40 -25.53 3.66 -6.84
C ILE A 40 -25.44 2.35 -6.04
N VAL A 41 -24.93 1.27 -6.64
CA VAL A 41 -24.75 -0.01 -5.94
C VAL A 41 -23.36 -0.16 -5.32
N ILE A 42 -22.46 0.79 -5.56
CA ILE A 42 -21.06 0.74 -5.12
C ILE A 42 -20.89 1.56 -3.84
N SER A 43 -20.14 1.02 -2.89
CA SER A 43 -19.81 1.75 -1.66
C SER A 43 -18.36 1.54 -1.24
N LEU A 44 -17.67 2.65 -1.03
CA LEU A 44 -16.34 2.69 -0.40
C LEU A 44 -16.41 2.94 1.10
N ALA A 45 -17.62 3.15 1.65
CA ALA A 45 -17.80 3.37 3.06
C ALA A 45 -17.40 2.10 3.82
N CYS A 46 -16.62 2.28 4.88
CA CYS A 46 -16.13 1.17 5.66
C CYS A 46 -16.06 1.51 7.15
N PRO A 47 -16.66 0.67 8.02
CA PRO A 47 -16.45 0.76 9.45
C PRO A 47 -15.07 0.20 9.82
N ILE A 48 -14.32 0.94 10.65
CA ILE A 48 -12.98 0.61 11.13
C ILE A 48 -12.99 0.40 12.64
N GLY A 49 -12.08 -0.42 13.12
CA GLY A 49 -11.90 -0.70 14.54
C GLY A 49 -12.53 -2.02 14.97
N PRO A 50 -12.58 -2.25 16.30
CA PRO A 50 -12.95 -3.54 16.88
C PRO A 50 -14.32 -4.01 16.40
N SER A 51 -14.43 -5.31 16.14
CA SER A 51 -15.69 -5.96 15.79
C SER A 51 -16.13 -6.86 16.94
N PHE A 52 -17.38 -6.67 17.36
CA PHE A 52 -18.01 -7.43 18.45
C PHE A 52 -18.69 -8.68 17.92
N ASN A 53 -19.17 -9.52 18.85
CA ASN A 53 -19.86 -10.77 18.53
C ASN A 53 -21.04 -10.52 17.59
N ILE A 54 -21.02 -11.11 16.40
CA ILE A 54 -22.08 -10.95 15.39
C ILE A 54 -23.36 -11.72 15.74
N LEU A 55 -23.28 -12.71 16.63
CA LEU A 55 -24.41 -13.55 17.03
C LEU A 55 -25.31 -12.88 18.07
N GLU A 56 -24.84 -11.81 18.69
CA GLU A 56 -25.55 -11.09 19.76
C GLU A 56 -25.83 -9.65 19.32
N PRO A 57 -27.09 -9.31 19.01
CA PRO A 57 -27.47 -7.94 18.68
C PRO A 57 -27.16 -7.01 19.87
N SER A 58 -26.25 -6.05 19.66
CA SER A 58 -25.80 -5.14 20.73
C SER A 58 -25.39 -3.78 20.17
N ALA A 59 -25.69 -2.71 20.91
CA ALA A 59 -25.23 -1.36 20.58
C ALA A 59 -23.69 -1.24 20.53
N MET A 60 -22.97 -2.19 21.15
CA MET A 60 -21.51 -2.25 21.07
C MET A 60 -21.02 -2.47 19.63
N GLN A 61 -21.78 -3.19 18.79
CA GLN A 61 -21.44 -3.42 17.39
C GLN A 61 -21.35 -2.12 16.58
N CYS A 62 -22.05 -1.06 17.01
CA CYS A 62 -22.02 0.26 16.38
C CYS A 62 -20.84 1.13 16.84
N GLN A 63 -20.03 0.67 17.80
CA GLN A 63 -18.85 1.41 18.25
C GLN A 63 -17.67 1.20 17.29
N ARG A 64 -17.84 1.66 16.05
CA ARG A 64 -16.83 1.63 14.99
C ARG A 64 -16.66 3.02 14.38
N LEU A 65 -15.46 3.31 13.88
CA LEU A 65 -15.19 4.55 13.17
C LEU A 65 -15.71 4.40 11.75
N TRP A 66 -16.71 5.19 11.39
CA TRP A 66 -17.26 5.17 10.05
C TRP A 66 -16.46 6.10 9.14
N LEU A 67 -15.82 5.53 8.12
CA LEU A 67 -15.20 6.31 7.05
C LEU A 67 -15.99 6.15 5.77
N ASP A 68 -16.22 7.25 5.05
CA ASP A 68 -16.89 7.21 3.75
C ASP A 68 -15.99 6.67 2.63
N HIS A 69 -14.67 6.74 2.82
CA HIS A 69 -13.66 6.18 1.93
C HIS A 69 -12.40 5.77 2.72
N PRO A 70 -11.54 4.89 2.19
CA PRO A 70 -10.39 4.38 2.93
C PRO A 70 -9.17 5.32 2.95
N ILE A 71 -9.16 6.38 2.15
CA ILE A 71 -8.02 7.31 2.07
C ILE A 71 -8.15 8.36 3.18
N LEU A 72 -7.08 8.55 3.96
CA LEU A 72 -7.02 9.50 5.06
C LEU A 72 -6.10 10.67 4.72
N THR A 73 -6.56 11.89 5.01
CA THR A 73 -5.73 13.10 4.90
C THR A 73 -4.68 13.17 6.01
N LEU A 74 -3.77 14.13 5.90
CA LEU A 74 -2.79 14.41 6.96
C LEU A 74 -3.47 14.84 8.26
N SER A 75 -4.55 15.62 8.15
CA SER A 75 -5.33 16.09 9.29
C SER A 75 -6.11 14.95 9.96
N ASP A 76 -6.71 14.04 9.18
CA ASP A 76 -7.37 12.85 9.69
C ASP A 76 -6.41 11.96 10.47
N MET A 77 -5.20 11.76 9.95
CA MET A 77 -4.18 10.98 10.64
C MET A 77 -3.74 11.61 11.95
N ALA A 78 -3.58 12.93 11.99
CA ALA A 78 -3.26 13.64 13.23
C ALA A 78 -4.38 13.50 14.27
N ALA A 79 -5.64 13.53 13.83
CA ALA A 79 -6.80 13.29 14.69
C ALA A 79 -6.84 11.84 15.21
N ILE A 80 -6.60 10.85 14.36
CA ILE A 80 -6.62 9.42 14.73
C ILE A 80 -5.47 9.07 15.67
N LYS A 81 -4.27 9.64 15.48
CA LYS A 81 -3.13 9.46 16.38
C LYS A 81 -3.42 9.96 17.79
N ASN A 82 -4.16 11.08 17.89
CA ASN A 82 -4.54 11.69 19.16
C ASN A 82 -5.95 11.27 19.63
N ALA A 83 -6.54 10.25 19.02
CA ALA A 83 -7.89 9.82 19.33
C ALA A 83 -7.98 9.34 20.79
N ASN A 84 -8.85 10.00 21.57
CA ASN A 84 -9.23 9.60 22.93
C ASN A 84 -10.76 9.64 23.07
N TYR A 85 -11.46 9.14 22.05
CA TYR A 85 -12.92 9.12 22.01
C TYR A 85 -13.43 7.76 22.51
N LYS A 86 -14.31 7.77 23.52
CA LYS A 86 -14.94 6.55 24.09
C LYS A 86 -13.93 5.46 24.50
N GLY A 87 -12.76 5.86 25.00
CA GLY A 87 -11.71 4.93 25.43
C GLY A 87 -10.91 4.28 24.30
N TRP A 88 -11.10 4.73 23.05
CA TRP A 88 -10.27 4.30 21.94
C TRP A 88 -8.83 4.74 22.15
N LYS A 89 -7.91 3.81 21.91
CA LYS A 89 -6.48 4.07 21.95
C LYS A 89 -5.87 3.66 20.63
N THR A 90 -4.96 4.50 20.15
CA THR A 90 -4.21 4.26 18.93
C THR A 90 -2.75 3.98 19.28
N LYS A 91 -2.17 2.92 18.71
CA LYS A 91 -0.73 2.63 18.80
C LYS A 91 -0.10 2.87 17.45
N VAL A 92 0.94 3.69 17.40
CA VAL A 92 1.82 3.81 16.23
C VAL A 92 2.94 2.78 16.37
N ILE A 93 3.13 1.98 15.32
CA ILE A 93 4.22 1.00 15.18
C ILE A 93 5.06 1.44 13.99
N ASP A 94 6.35 1.62 14.23
CA ASP A 94 7.29 2.05 13.20
C ASP A 94 7.66 0.85 12.32
N ILE A 95 7.44 0.98 11.01
CA ILE A 95 7.80 -0.05 10.01
C ILE A 95 9.16 0.27 9.35
N VAL A 96 10.16 0.53 10.18
CA VAL A 96 11.53 0.82 9.76
C VAL A 96 12.52 -0.06 10.53
N TYR A 97 13.70 -0.30 9.95
CA TYR A 97 14.78 -1.03 10.62
C TYR A 97 16.14 -0.35 10.44
N PRO A 98 17.09 -0.55 11.38
CA PRO A 98 18.42 0.03 11.28
C PRO A 98 19.16 -0.48 10.03
N LYS A 99 19.74 0.43 9.26
CA LYS A 99 20.56 0.12 8.07
C LYS A 99 21.72 -0.83 8.38
N GLU A 100 22.28 -0.74 9.59
CA GLU A 100 23.39 -1.58 10.07
C GLU A 100 23.04 -3.07 10.07
N ASN A 101 21.76 -3.43 10.19
CA ASN A 101 21.32 -4.82 10.18
C ASN A 101 21.33 -5.45 8.77
N GLY A 102 21.54 -4.65 7.73
CA GLY A 102 21.61 -5.12 6.33
C GLY A 102 20.36 -5.89 5.89
N SER A 103 20.53 -6.78 4.90
CA SER A 103 19.43 -7.55 4.31
C SER A 103 18.76 -8.49 5.33
N LYS A 104 19.54 -9.04 6.26
CA LYS A 104 19.06 -9.96 7.31
C LYS A 104 18.17 -9.27 8.34
N GLY A 105 18.25 -7.94 8.47
CA GLY A 105 17.44 -7.16 9.40
C GLY A 105 15.95 -7.17 9.07
N LEU A 106 15.57 -7.38 7.80
CA LEU A 106 14.19 -7.26 7.33
C LEU A 106 13.26 -8.25 8.04
N VAL A 107 13.61 -9.54 8.04
CA VAL A 107 12.76 -10.60 8.61
C VAL A 107 12.57 -10.40 10.11
N HIS A 108 13.65 -10.10 10.83
CA HIS A 108 13.60 -9.83 12.26
C HIS A 108 12.74 -8.61 12.60
N ALA A 109 12.84 -7.55 11.79
CA ALA A 109 12.01 -6.35 11.99
C ALA A 109 10.52 -6.65 11.75
N ILE A 110 10.19 -7.45 10.73
CA ILE A 110 8.81 -7.91 10.49
C ILE A 110 8.29 -8.70 11.70
N ASP A 111 9.07 -9.64 12.22
CA ASP A 111 8.69 -10.42 13.41
C ASP A 111 8.44 -9.52 14.62
N LYS A 112 9.30 -8.53 14.83
CA LYS A 112 9.13 -7.53 15.89
C LYS A 112 7.84 -6.74 15.73
N ILE A 113 7.54 -6.24 14.52
CA ILE A 113 6.31 -5.50 14.22
C ILE A 113 5.07 -6.38 14.46
N CYS A 114 5.12 -7.65 14.07
CA CYS A 114 4.06 -8.62 14.34
C CYS A 114 3.82 -8.79 15.86
N THR A 115 4.89 -8.95 16.66
CA THR A 115 4.77 -9.05 18.12
C THR A 115 4.21 -7.77 18.75
N GLU A 116 4.68 -6.59 18.32
CA GLU A 116 4.17 -5.31 18.84
C GLU A 116 2.69 -5.11 18.51
N ALA A 117 2.23 -5.56 17.34
CA ALA A 117 0.81 -5.50 16.96
C ALA A 117 -0.05 -6.44 17.82
N VAL A 118 0.46 -7.62 18.17
CA VAL A 118 -0.22 -8.55 19.09
C VAL A 118 -0.28 -7.97 20.50
N ASP A 119 0.81 -7.41 21.00
CA ASP A 119 0.86 -6.75 22.30
C ASP A 119 -0.10 -5.55 22.34
N ALA A 120 -0.21 -4.79 21.25
CA ALA A 120 -1.20 -3.72 21.15
C ALA A 120 -2.64 -4.26 21.25
N ALA A 121 -2.93 -5.40 20.61
CA ALA A 121 -4.24 -6.05 20.71
C ALA A 121 -4.56 -6.51 22.14
N ASP A 122 -3.57 -7.04 22.87
CA ASP A 122 -3.75 -7.54 24.23
C ASP A 122 -3.87 -6.41 25.26
N ASN A 123 -3.18 -5.29 25.02
CA ASN A 123 -3.28 -4.06 25.83
C ASN A 123 -4.55 -3.24 25.54
N GLY A 124 -5.45 -3.73 24.68
CA GLY A 124 -6.74 -3.11 24.39
C GLY A 124 -6.68 -1.88 23.49
N TYR A 125 -5.65 -1.76 22.65
CA TYR A 125 -5.62 -0.72 21.61
C TYR A 125 -6.67 -1.02 20.54
N SER A 126 -7.47 -0.01 20.18
CA SER A 126 -8.55 -0.15 19.20
C SER A 126 -8.05 0.02 17.77
N LEU A 127 -6.95 0.76 17.59
CA LEU A 127 -6.33 1.04 16.29
C LEU A 127 -4.82 0.87 16.39
N VAL A 128 -4.24 0.30 15.33
CA VAL A 128 -2.79 0.23 15.11
C VAL A 128 -2.48 0.95 13.81
N ILE A 129 -1.54 1.88 13.86
CA ILE A 129 -1.01 2.58 12.70
C ILE A 129 0.37 2.01 12.40
N LEU A 130 0.54 1.41 11.21
CA LEU A 130 1.84 1.04 10.68
C LEU A 130 2.42 2.25 9.93
N SER A 131 3.53 2.83 10.41
CA SER A 131 4.08 4.08 9.88
C SER A 131 5.54 3.96 9.43
N ASP A 132 5.84 4.37 8.19
CA ASP A 132 7.21 4.48 7.67
C ASP A 132 7.81 5.89 7.82
N ARG A 133 7.13 6.81 8.52
CA ARG A 133 7.59 8.22 8.71
C ARG A 133 8.98 8.35 9.35
N ASN A 134 9.39 7.37 10.15
CA ASN A 134 10.71 7.36 10.79
C ASN A 134 11.85 6.86 9.88
N ALA A 135 11.60 6.75 8.58
CA ALA A 135 12.62 6.51 7.56
C ALA A 135 13.62 7.67 7.51
N GLY A 136 14.91 7.35 7.37
CA GLY A 136 15.96 8.37 7.40
C GLY A 136 17.34 7.79 7.11
N LYS A 137 18.40 8.58 7.27
CA LYS A 137 19.77 8.16 6.94
C LYS A 137 20.22 6.86 7.65
N LYS A 138 19.70 6.61 8.85
CA LYS A 138 20.02 5.41 9.66
C LYS A 138 18.95 4.31 9.58
N ASN A 139 17.74 4.64 9.14
CA ASN A 139 16.57 3.75 9.20
C ASN A 139 16.05 3.48 7.78
N VAL A 140 16.02 2.22 7.40
CA VAL A 140 15.50 1.76 6.10
C VAL A 140 14.01 1.45 6.27
N PRO A 141 13.13 2.03 5.43
CA PRO A 141 11.71 1.69 5.46
C PRO A 141 11.48 0.25 4.99
N ILE A 142 10.66 -0.48 5.71
CA ILE A 142 10.09 -1.75 5.25
C ILE A 142 8.95 -1.40 4.30
N SER A 143 8.77 -2.19 3.23
CA SER A 143 7.61 -1.99 2.36
C SER A 143 6.32 -2.08 3.19
N ALA A 144 5.48 -1.05 3.09
CA ALA A 144 4.25 -0.97 3.90
C ALA A 144 3.33 -2.17 3.66
N LEU A 145 3.32 -2.68 2.42
CA LEU A 145 2.60 -3.89 2.06
C LEU A 145 3.13 -5.14 2.77
N LEU A 146 4.45 -5.29 2.86
CA LEU A 146 5.09 -6.45 3.49
C LEU A 146 4.81 -6.49 4.99
N ALA A 147 4.94 -5.32 5.65
CA ALA A 147 4.64 -5.18 7.07
C ALA A 147 3.14 -5.40 7.35
N LEU A 148 2.27 -4.78 6.54
CA LEU A 148 0.82 -4.94 6.67
C LEU A 148 0.39 -6.39 6.51
N GLY A 149 0.82 -7.06 5.44
CA GLY A 149 0.46 -8.45 5.16
C GLY A 149 0.89 -9.39 6.28
N ALA A 150 2.13 -9.24 6.77
CA ALA A 150 2.64 -10.01 7.90
C ALA A 150 1.80 -9.80 9.16
N VAL A 151 1.53 -8.54 9.53
CA VAL A 151 0.72 -8.19 10.70
C VAL A 151 -0.71 -8.72 10.56
N HIS A 152 -1.31 -8.55 9.39
CA HIS A 152 -2.68 -9.00 9.11
C HIS A 152 -2.82 -10.51 9.33
N HIS A 153 -1.97 -11.31 8.69
CA HIS A 153 -2.02 -12.76 8.82
C HIS A 153 -1.61 -13.25 10.20
N HIS A 154 -0.63 -12.61 10.84
CA HIS A 154 -0.22 -12.96 12.19
C HIS A 154 -1.34 -12.71 13.20
N LEU A 155 -2.03 -11.56 13.13
CA LEU A 155 -3.19 -11.26 13.97
C LEU A 155 -4.37 -12.21 13.70
N ILE A 156 -4.54 -12.72 12.48
CA ILE A 156 -5.54 -13.75 12.17
C ILE A 156 -5.18 -15.07 12.87
N ASN A 157 -3.93 -15.52 12.76
CA ASN A 157 -3.46 -16.74 13.40
C ASN A 157 -3.64 -16.67 14.94
N GLU A 158 -3.37 -15.51 15.52
CA GLU A 158 -3.56 -15.24 16.95
C GLU A 158 -5.01 -14.94 17.35
N ARG A 159 -5.96 -14.96 16.40
CA ARG A 159 -7.39 -14.64 16.61
C ARG A 159 -7.64 -13.25 17.21
N LYS A 160 -6.74 -12.30 16.92
CA LYS A 160 -6.76 -10.92 17.43
C LYS A 160 -7.11 -9.88 16.36
N ARG A 161 -7.17 -10.24 15.07
CA ARG A 161 -7.47 -9.30 13.97
C ARG A 161 -8.78 -8.52 14.12
N LEU A 162 -9.79 -9.11 14.77
CA LEU A 162 -11.09 -8.45 15.02
C LEU A 162 -11.04 -7.44 16.19
N LYS A 163 -10.00 -7.47 17.03
CA LYS A 163 -9.90 -6.61 18.21
C LYS A 163 -9.42 -5.19 17.89
N LEU A 164 -8.84 -4.97 16.70
CA LEU A 164 -8.28 -3.67 16.31
C LEU A 164 -8.45 -3.39 14.82
N GLY A 165 -8.42 -2.11 14.46
CA GLY A 165 -8.29 -1.65 13.07
C GLY A 165 -6.83 -1.45 12.68
N LEU A 166 -6.47 -1.78 11.44
CA LEU A 166 -5.13 -1.59 10.87
C LEU A 166 -5.12 -0.40 9.91
N ILE A 167 -4.37 0.63 10.23
CA ILE A 167 -4.20 1.82 9.39
C ILE A 167 -2.76 1.86 8.90
N VAL A 168 -2.56 2.19 7.62
CA VAL A 168 -1.23 2.32 7.02
C VAL A 168 -0.93 3.78 6.77
N GLU A 169 0.11 4.31 7.38
CA GLU A 169 0.67 5.61 7.06
C GLU A 169 1.97 5.38 6.27
N THR A 170 1.96 5.66 4.97
CA THR A 170 3.08 5.30 4.10
C THR A 170 3.47 6.38 3.11
N GLY A 171 4.78 6.52 2.87
CA GLY A 171 5.32 7.30 1.78
C GLY A 171 5.45 6.54 0.45
N GLU A 172 5.25 5.22 0.46
CA GLU A 172 5.44 4.36 -0.72
C GLU A 172 4.23 4.39 -1.66
N ALA A 173 3.02 4.40 -1.10
CA ALA A 173 1.76 4.32 -1.84
C ALA A 173 1.34 5.67 -2.42
N ARG A 174 1.09 5.70 -3.73
CA ARG A 174 0.71 6.87 -4.53
C ARG A 174 -0.27 6.54 -5.66
N GLU A 175 -0.23 5.31 -6.17
CA GLU A 175 -1.06 4.85 -7.29
C GLU A 175 -2.27 4.03 -6.80
N VAL A 176 -3.36 4.07 -7.59
CA VAL A 176 -4.59 3.31 -7.31
C VAL A 176 -4.30 1.83 -7.07
N HIS A 177 -3.42 1.22 -7.86
CA HIS A 177 -3.06 -0.19 -7.72
C HIS A 177 -2.49 -0.48 -6.32
N GLN A 178 -1.60 0.39 -5.82
CA GLN A 178 -0.95 0.23 -4.52
C GLN A 178 -1.97 0.33 -3.37
N MET A 179 -2.91 1.26 -3.48
CA MET A 179 -4.03 1.37 -2.53
C MET A 179 -4.88 0.09 -2.51
N CYS A 180 -5.24 -0.41 -3.70
CA CYS A 180 -6.03 -1.64 -3.83
C CYS A 180 -5.31 -2.85 -3.24
N VAL A 181 -4.00 -2.97 -3.44
CA VAL A 181 -3.20 -4.06 -2.88
C VAL A 181 -3.16 -3.95 -1.34
N LEU A 182 -2.89 -2.77 -0.78
CA LEU A 182 -2.95 -2.57 0.69
C LEU A 182 -4.32 -2.94 1.27
N LEU A 183 -5.41 -2.50 0.63
CA LEU A 183 -6.77 -2.86 1.06
C LEU A 183 -7.02 -4.37 0.95
N GLY A 184 -6.61 -4.98 -0.16
CA GLY A 184 -6.76 -6.42 -0.41
C GLY A 184 -5.98 -7.30 0.56
N TYR A 185 -4.91 -6.78 1.16
CA TYR A 185 -4.10 -7.45 2.19
C TYR A 185 -4.38 -6.96 3.62
N GLY A 186 -5.50 -6.25 3.82
CA GLY A 186 -6.11 -6.09 5.13
C GLY A 186 -5.93 -4.73 5.80
N ALA A 187 -5.51 -3.70 5.06
CA ALA A 187 -5.60 -2.32 5.53
C ALA A 187 -7.07 -1.90 5.69
N ASP A 188 -7.39 -1.27 6.81
CA ASP A 188 -8.69 -0.66 7.04
C ASP A 188 -8.75 0.76 6.48
N ALA A 189 -7.66 1.52 6.58
CA ALA A 189 -7.50 2.82 5.95
C ALA A 189 -6.03 3.09 5.64
N ILE A 190 -5.78 4.03 4.72
CA ILE A 190 -4.46 4.34 4.18
C ILE A 190 -4.28 5.85 4.16
N CYS A 191 -3.20 6.34 4.74
CA CYS A 191 -2.72 7.71 4.57
C CYS A 191 -1.44 7.71 3.72
N PRO A 192 -1.55 8.07 2.42
CA PRO A 192 -0.39 8.26 1.56
C PRO A 192 0.23 9.64 1.79
N TYR A 193 0.84 9.83 2.95
CA TYR A 193 1.26 11.17 3.40
C TYR A 193 2.23 11.83 2.42
N LEU A 194 3.17 11.07 1.85
CA LEU A 194 4.19 11.64 0.96
C LEU A 194 3.58 12.11 -0.37
N ALA A 195 2.53 11.42 -0.85
CA ALA A 195 1.82 11.85 -2.06
C ALA A 195 1.13 13.21 -1.84
N PHE A 196 0.50 13.40 -0.67
CA PHE A 196 -0.08 14.70 -0.30
C PHE A 196 0.99 15.77 -0.12
N GLU A 197 2.06 15.48 0.62
CA GLU A 197 3.17 16.42 0.85
C GLU A 197 3.82 16.86 -0.47
N ILE A 198 4.01 15.93 -1.43
CA ILE A 198 4.52 16.25 -2.78
C ILE A 198 3.54 17.16 -3.52
N ALA A 199 2.24 16.85 -3.53
CA ALA A 199 1.24 17.66 -4.23
C ALA A 199 1.18 19.10 -3.67
N LEU A 200 1.25 19.25 -2.34
CA LEU A 200 1.32 20.55 -1.67
C LEU A 200 2.61 21.30 -2.02
N CYS A 201 3.75 20.61 -2.12
CA CYS A 201 5.02 21.20 -2.53
C CYS A 201 4.95 21.73 -3.98
N LEU A 202 4.46 20.91 -4.91
CA LEU A 202 4.29 21.29 -6.32
C LEU A 202 3.37 22.50 -6.49
N ASN A 203 2.32 22.61 -5.65
CA ASN A 203 1.44 23.77 -5.65
C ASN A 203 2.16 25.03 -5.16
N LYS A 204 2.93 24.93 -4.07
CA LYS A 204 3.73 26.03 -3.51
C LYS A 204 4.80 26.52 -4.48
N GLU A 205 5.39 25.62 -5.27
CA GLU A 205 6.34 25.95 -6.34
C GLU A 205 5.66 26.52 -7.60
N GLY A 206 4.33 26.54 -7.68
CA GLY A 206 3.59 27.07 -8.82
C GLY A 206 3.59 26.16 -10.05
N LEU A 207 3.90 24.87 -9.88
CA LEU A 207 3.91 23.87 -10.96
C LEU A 207 2.52 23.30 -11.27
N LEU A 208 1.55 23.46 -10.35
CA LEU A 208 0.14 23.14 -10.61
C LEU A 208 -0.55 24.34 -11.27
N ILE A 209 -1.14 24.12 -12.44
CA ILE A 209 -1.80 25.15 -13.25
C ILE A 209 -3.25 24.70 -13.54
N PRO A 210 -4.28 25.42 -13.04
CA PRO A 210 -4.21 26.58 -12.15
C PRO A 210 -3.67 26.22 -10.76
N GLN A 211 -3.19 27.21 -10.00
CA GLN A 211 -2.95 27.03 -8.57
C GLN A 211 -4.27 26.76 -7.87
N ILE A 212 -4.24 25.81 -6.94
CA ILE A 212 -5.44 25.28 -6.29
C ILE A 212 -5.25 25.36 -4.78
N ASN A 213 -6.35 25.48 -4.02
CA ASN A 213 -6.26 25.51 -2.56
C ASN A 213 -5.85 24.14 -2.00
N GLU A 214 -5.25 24.11 -0.81
CA GLU A 214 -4.78 22.86 -0.18
C GLU A 214 -5.92 21.84 0.00
N GLU A 215 -7.09 22.29 0.48
CA GLU A 215 -8.28 21.44 0.65
C GLU A 215 -8.78 20.84 -0.69
N GLU A 216 -8.65 21.60 -1.78
CA GLU A 216 -9.07 21.15 -3.10
C GLU A 216 -8.09 20.11 -3.67
N ILE A 217 -6.79 20.23 -3.39
CA ILE A 217 -5.78 19.20 -3.72
C ILE A 217 -6.12 17.89 -3.02
N GLU A 218 -6.39 17.94 -1.71
CA GLU A 218 -6.74 16.76 -0.93
C GLU A 218 -8.02 16.11 -1.47
N THR A 219 -9.06 16.91 -1.69
CA THR A 219 -10.35 16.46 -2.22
C THR A 219 -10.22 15.82 -3.59
N ASN A 220 -9.44 16.44 -4.50
CA ASN A 220 -9.23 15.92 -5.85
C ASN A 220 -8.44 14.61 -5.83
N TYR A 221 -7.41 14.50 -4.99
CA TYR A 221 -6.63 13.27 -4.85
C TYR A 221 -7.50 12.14 -4.29
N ILE A 222 -8.25 12.40 -3.22
CA ILE A 222 -9.18 11.44 -2.62
C ILE A 222 -10.20 10.97 -3.66
N LYS A 223 -10.80 11.90 -4.41
CA LYS A 223 -11.77 11.58 -5.46
C LYS A 223 -11.15 10.69 -6.54
N ALA A 224 -9.94 11.01 -7.02
CA ALA A 224 -9.23 10.21 -8.01
C ALA A 224 -8.94 8.78 -7.50
N MET A 225 -8.47 8.66 -6.26
CA MET A 225 -8.22 7.37 -5.63
C MET A 225 -9.52 6.58 -5.41
N ALA A 226 -10.57 7.22 -4.92
CA ALA A 226 -11.89 6.62 -4.72
C ALA A 226 -12.46 6.05 -6.03
N THR A 227 -12.52 6.87 -7.09
CA THR A 227 -12.97 6.41 -8.42
C THR A 227 -12.10 5.27 -8.96
N GLY A 228 -10.78 5.36 -8.76
CA GLY A 228 -9.85 4.30 -9.14
C GLY A 228 -10.10 2.98 -8.41
N ILE A 229 -10.30 3.03 -7.09
CA ILE A 229 -10.58 1.86 -6.25
C ILE A 229 -11.91 1.22 -6.66
N SER A 230 -12.97 2.01 -6.83
CA SER A 230 -14.26 1.52 -7.33
C SER A 230 -14.09 0.79 -8.65
N LYS A 231 -13.34 1.38 -9.61
CA LYS A 231 -13.07 0.74 -10.91
C LYS A 231 -12.32 -0.59 -10.79
N VAL A 232 -11.40 -0.73 -9.84
CA VAL A 232 -10.68 -2.00 -9.64
C VAL A 232 -11.60 -3.05 -9.01
N MET A 233 -12.41 -2.68 -8.01
CA MET A 233 -13.37 -3.58 -7.38
C MET A 233 -14.39 -4.12 -8.37
N THR A 234 -14.93 -3.26 -9.23
CA THR A 234 -15.97 -3.66 -10.19
C THR A 234 -15.48 -4.59 -11.28
N LYS A 235 -14.16 -4.67 -11.57
CA LYS A 235 -13.60 -5.69 -12.48
C LYS A 235 -13.87 -7.12 -12.02
N MET A 236 -14.05 -7.33 -10.72
CA MET A 236 -14.43 -8.62 -10.13
C MET A 236 -15.93 -8.69 -9.80
N GLY A 237 -16.70 -7.64 -10.12
CA GLY A 237 -18.11 -7.54 -9.74
C GLY A 237 -18.33 -7.31 -8.24
N ILE A 238 -17.35 -6.75 -7.53
CA ILE A 238 -17.46 -6.45 -6.10
C ILE A 238 -18.01 -5.04 -5.92
N SER A 239 -19.13 -4.91 -5.20
CA SER A 239 -19.79 -3.62 -4.99
C SER A 239 -19.39 -2.91 -3.69
N THR A 240 -18.95 -3.64 -2.66
CA THR A 240 -18.64 -3.05 -1.34
C THR A 240 -17.17 -3.20 -0.96
N LEU A 241 -16.55 -2.11 -0.50
CA LEU A 241 -15.15 -2.12 -0.08
C LEU A 241 -14.93 -3.05 1.12
N GLN A 242 -15.92 -3.17 2.01
CA GLN A 242 -15.87 -4.08 3.14
C GLN A 242 -15.63 -5.54 2.71
N SER A 243 -16.19 -5.96 1.56
CA SER A 243 -15.99 -7.32 1.02
C SER A 243 -14.66 -7.45 0.27
N TYR A 244 -14.14 -6.35 -0.26
CA TYR A 244 -12.85 -6.32 -0.97
C TYR A 244 -11.66 -6.40 0.00
N LYS A 245 -11.80 -5.83 1.21
CA LYS A 245 -10.77 -5.83 2.24
C LYS A 245 -10.38 -7.25 2.64
N GLY A 246 -9.09 -7.56 2.58
CA GLY A 246 -8.57 -8.89 2.94
C GLY A 246 -8.95 -10.01 1.96
N ALA A 247 -9.63 -9.72 0.85
CA ALA A 247 -10.09 -10.74 -0.10
C ALA A 247 -8.98 -11.26 -1.02
N GLN A 248 -7.81 -10.61 -1.04
CA GLN A 248 -6.64 -11.01 -1.83
C GLN A 248 -6.96 -11.27 -3.32
N ILE A 249 -7.63 -10.31 -3.98
CA ILE A 249 -8.02 -10.39 -5.40
C ILE A 249 -6.81 -10.10 -6.32
N PHE A 250 -5.71 -10.79 -6.07
CA PHE A 250 -4.43 -10.59 -6.72
C PHE A 250 -3.73 -11.93 -6.95
N GLU A 251 -2.89 -11.96 -7.97
CA GLU A 251 -1.91 -13.03 -8.21
C GLU A 251 -0.50 -12.45 -8.09
N ALA A 252 0.36 -13.11 -7.32
CA ALA A 252 1.75 -12.71 -7.15
C ALA A 252 2.63 -13.38 -8.20
N LEU A 253 3.38 -12.59 -8.96
CA LEU A 253 4.25 -13.08 -10.02
C LEU A 253 5.71 -12.80 -9.68
N GLY A 254 6.49 -13.85 -9.41
CA GLY A 254 7.92 -13.74 -9.13
C GLY A 254 8.26 -13.43 -7.69
N LEU A 255 7.41 -13.80 -6.72
CA LEU A 255 7.71 -13.78 -5.29
C LEU A 255 7.98 -15.20 -4.79
N ALA A 256 9.00 -15.38 -3.94
CA ALA A 256 9.31 -16.68 -3.35
C ALA A 256 8.21 -17.13 -2.38
N ASN A 257 8.02 -18.46 -2.27
CA ASN A 257 7.02 -19.06 -1.38
C ASN A 257 7.18 -18.64 0.09
N GLU A 258 8.42 -18.42 0.56
CA GLU A 258 8.66 -17.94 1.94
C GLU A 258 8.02 -16.57 2.22
N VAL A 259 8.00 -15.68 1.22
CA VAL A 259 7.39 -14.35 1.33
C VAL A 259 5.87 -14.49 1.32
N ILE A 260 5.34 -15.33 0.43
CA ILE A 260 3.91 -15.61 0.33
C ILE A 260 3.38 -16.22 1.63
N GLU A 261 4.00 -17.28 2.15
CA GLU A 261 3.54 -17.96 3.37
C GLU A 261 3.57 -17.06 4.60
N LYS A 262 4.56 -16.17 4.70
CA LYS A 262 4.70 -15.27 5.85
C LYS A 262 3.80 -14.05 5.76
N CYS A 263 3.70 -13.41 4.59
CA CYS A 263 3.11 -12.08 4.44
C CYS A 263 1.81 -12.06 3.62
N PHE A 264 1.57 -13.04 2.74
CA PHE A 264 0.48 -13.00 1.75
C PHE A 264 -0.21 -14.37 1.61
N LYS A 265 -0.39 -15.07 2.74
CA LYS A 265 -0.82 -16.46 2.77
C LYS A 265 -2.09 -16.66 1.95
N ASN A 266 -2.13 -17.75 1.17
CA ASN A 266 -3.16 -18.11 0.18
C ASN A 266 -3.16 -17.30 -1.12
N THR A 267 -2.24 -16.36 -1.32
CA THR A 267 -2.09 -15.71 -2.64
C THR A 267 -1.44 -16.69 -3.62
N PRO A 268 -2.01 -16.89 -4.82
CA PRO A 268 -1.37 -17.73 -5.83
C PRO A 268 -0.07 -17.09 -6.29
N SER A 269 1.02 -17.86 -6.24
CA SER A 269 2.30 -17.51 -6.85
C SER A 269 2.89 -18.71 -7.57
N ARG A 270 2.54 -18.86 -8.84
CA ARG A 270 2.91 -20.04 -9.65
C ARG A 270 4.39 -20.04 -10.04
N ILE A 271 4.97 -18.84 -10.13
CA ILE A 271 6.37 -18.62 -10.48
C ILE A 271 7.01 -17.96 -9.27
N GLY A 272 7.88 -18.71 -8.59
CA GLY A 272 8.71 -18.18 -7.51
C GLY A 272 9.69 -17.13 -8.01
N GLY A 273 10.36 -16.42 -7.10
CA GLY A 273 11.35 -15.42 -7.49
C GLY A 273 11.98 -14.73 -6.30
N ALA A 274 11.76 -13.42 -6.18
CA ALA A 274 12.34 -12.58 -5.15
C ALA A 274 11.99 -13.10 -3.74
N ASN A 275 13.04 -13.39 -2.98
CA ASN A 275 12.98 -13.85 -1.59
C ASN A 275 13.17 -12.64 -0.64
N PHE A 276 13.16 -12.86 0.68
CA PHE A 276 13.35 -11.73 1.61
C PHE A 276 14.70 -11.02 1.44
N GLU A 277 15.74 -11.76 1.04
CA GLU A 277 17.06 -11.17 0.81
C GLU A 277 17.05 -10.22 -0.39
N VAL A 278 16.47 -10.61 -1.52
CA VAL A 278 16.32 -9.76 -2.72
C VAL A 278 15.50 -8.52 -2.39
N ILE A 279 14.34 -8.67 -1.74
CA ILE A 279 13.47 -7.55 -1.37
C ILE A 279 14.20 -6.57 -0.44
N ALA A 280 14.99 -7.09 0.51
CA ALA A 280 15.77 -6.25 1.41
C ALA A 280 16.91 -5.54 0.68
N LEU A 281 17.59 -6.20 -0.26
CA LEU A 281 18.62 -5.60 -1.09
C LEU A 281 18.06 -4.46 -1.96
N GLU A 282 16.93 -4.67 -2.64
CA GLU A 282 16.26 -3.62 -3.43
C GLU A 282 15.89 -2.40 -2.55
N ALA A 283 15.40 -2.64 -1.32
CA ALA A 283 15.12 -1.56 -0.37
C ALA A 283 16.38 -0.81 0.08
N LEU A 284 17.47 -1.53 0.34
CA LEU A 284 18.77 -0.96 0.69
C LEU A 284 19.39 -0.17 -0.47
N GLU A 285 19.23 -0.64 -1.71
CA GLU A 285 19.68 0.06 -2.90
C GLU A 285 18.92 1.38 -3.08
N ARG A 286 17.58 1.36 -2.99
CA ARG A 286 16.77 2.60 -2.99
C ARG A 286 17.17 3.56 -1.88
N HIS A 287 17.39 3.04 -0.67
CA HIS A 287 17.89 3.83 0.46
C HIS A 287 19.26 4.43 0.18
N SER A 288 20.18 3.66 -0.41
CA SER A 288 21.53 4.10 -0.73
C SER A 288 21.52 5.23 -1.76
N ILE A 289 20.64 5.17 -2.77
CA ILE A 289 20.47 6.21 -3.78
C ILE A 289 20.02 7.51 -3.09
N ALA A 290 18.99 7.43 -2.24
CA ALA A 290 18.43 8.61 -1.56
C ALA A 290 19.39 9.25 -0.53
N PHE A 291 20.19 8.45 0.18
CA PHE A 291 21.11 8.92 1.22
C PHE A 291 22.59 8.81 0.82
N THR A 292 22.90 8.97 -0.46
CA THR A 292 24.28 8.89 -0.95
C THR A 292 25.11 10.03 -0.34
N ASP A 293 26.31 9.72 0.19
CA ASP A 293 27.26 10.75 0.68
C ASP A 293 28.01 11.49 -0.45
N ARG A 294 27.72 11.15 -1.72
CA ARG A 294 28.32 11.78 -2.89
C ARG A 294 27.58 13.08 -3.17
N ASN A 295 28.33 14.17 -3.34
CA ASN A 295 27.81 15.43 -3.85
C ASN A 295 27.33 15.22 -5.30
N GLY A 296 26.04 14.96 -5.47
CA GLY A 296 25.35 14.87 -6.75
C GLY A 296 24.11 15.75 -6.74
N ASP A 297 23.46 15.90 -7.90
CA ASP A 297 22.19 16.60 -8.01
C ASP A 297 21.05 15.73 -7.46
N SER A 298 20.95 15.66 -6.13
CA SER A 298 19.87 14.97 -5.42
C SER A 298 18.55 15.73 -5.49
N HIS A 299 18.49 16.88 -6.19
CA HIS A 299 17.26 17.66 -6.34
C HIS A 299 16.38 17.16 -7.50
N ILE A 300 16.91 16.30 -8.38
CA ILE A 300 16.16 15.72 -9.50
C ILE A 300 15.96 14.22 -9.27
N LEU A 301 14.70 13.79 -9.29
CA LEU A 301 14.36 12.36 -9.21
C LEU A 301 14.83 11.63 -10.47
N ARG A 302 15.51 10.48 -10.29
CA ARG A 302 15.83 9.57 -11.38
C ARG A 302 14.52 9.10 -12.01
N ASN A 303 14.41 9.20 -13.33
CA ASN A 303 13.30 8.63 -14.09
C ASN A 303 13.78 7.41 -14.90
N PRO A 304 13.48 6.18 -14.44
CA PRO A 304 13.83 4.95 -15.15
C PRO A 304 13.11 4.74 -16.48
N GLY A 305 12.05 5.48 -16.79
CA GLY A 305 11.29 5.27 -18.02
C GLY A 305 10.23 4.18 -17.96
N PHE A 306 9.74 3.78 -16.79
CA PHE A 306 8.77 2.66 -16.66
C PHE A 306 7.53 2.73 -17.57
N TYR A 307 7.03 3.92 -17.88
CA TYR A 307 5.88 4.10 -18.79
C TYR A 307 6.28 4.37 -20.24
N HIS A 308 7.46 4.95 -20.45
CA HIS A 308 7.94 5.38 -21.76
C HIS A 308 9.44 5.15 -21.81
N TRP A 309 9.88 4.46 -22.86
CA TRP A 309 11.29 4.20 -23.11
C TRP A 309 12.13 5.48 -22.96
N ARG A 310 13.24 5.35 -22.24
CA ARG A 310 14.26 6.39 -22.09
C ARG A 310 15.63 5.78 -22.33
N SER A 311 16.52 6.55 -22.96
CA SER A 311 17.92 6.17 -23.09
C SER A 311 18.55 5.98 -21.70
N GLY A 312 19.13 4.80 -21.45
CA GLY A 312 19.67 4.42 -20.13
C GLY A 312 18.63 4.10 -19.05
N GLY A 313 17.35 3.99 -19.45
CA GLY A 313 16.24 3.55 -18.61
C GLY A 313 16.01 2.04 -18.63
N GLU A 314 14.90 1.63 -18.03
CA GLU A 314 14.37 0.27 -18.08
C GLU A 314 14.25 -0.20 -19.54
N ALA A 315 14.46 -1.50 -19.76
CA ALA A 315 14.33 -2.07 -21.09
C ALA A 315 12.85 -2.06 -21.54
N HIS A 316 12.62 -1.78 -22.83
CA HIS A 316 11.30 -1.93 -23.45
C HIS A 316 11.43 -2.77 -24.72
N VAL A 317 10.41 -3.58 -25.01
CA VAL A 317 10.36 -4.36 -26.27
C VAL A 317 10.32 -3.42 -27.49
N ASN A 318 9.62 -2.29 -27.39
CA ASN A 318 9.52 -1.31 -28.47
C ASN A 318 10.53 -0.17 -28.28
N ASP A 319 11.82 -0.45 -28.48
CA ASP A 319 12.83 0.60 -28.47
C ASP A 319 12.95 1.28 -29.86
N PRO A 320 13.30 2.58 -29.92
CA PRO A 320 13.36 3.31 -31.18
C PRO A 320 14.32 2.72 -32.22
N LEU A 321 15.42 2.10 -31.80
CA LEU A 321 16.40 1.51 -32.70
C LEU A 321 15.84 0.23 -33.35
N SER A 322 15.20 -0.63 -32.57
CA SER A 322 14.52 -1.82 -33.09
C SER A 322 13.36 -1.47 -34.02
N ILE A 323 12.58 -0.43 -33.70
CA ILE A 323 11.50 0.05 -34.59
C ILE A 323 12.10 0.60 -35.90
N ALA A 324 13.17 1.41 -35.83
CA ALA A 324 13.80 1.97 -37.01
C ALA A 324 14.41 0.90 -37.92
N ASN A 325 14.96 -0.19 -37.36
CA ASN A 325 15.47 -1.32 -38.14
C ASN A 325 14.36 -2.19 -38.76
N LEU A 326 13.17 -2.16 -38.19
CA LEU A 326 12.01 -2.91 -38.69
C LEU A 326 11.28 -2.19 -39.84
N GLN A 327 11.35 -0.85 -39.88
CA GLN A 327 10.76 0.01 -40.92
C GLN A 327 11.52 -0.05 -42.24
#